data_AF-J9E4K2-F1
#
_entry.id   AF-J9E4K2-F1
#
_cell.length_a   1.000
_cell.length_b   1.000
_cell.length_c   1.000
_cell.angle_alpha   90.00
_cell.angle_beta   90.00
_cell.angle_gamma   90.00
#
_symmetry.space_group_name_H-M   'P 1'
#
loop_
_entity.id
_entity.type
_entity.pdbx_description
1 polymer ?
#
loop_
_entity_poly.entity_id
_entity_poly.type
_entity_poly.pdbx_seq_one_letter_code
_entity_poly.pdbx_strand_id
1 'polypeptide(L)' 'MEALKLQEYDRALAYVDILLSAESNNRQALDLKDLIKHRMKKDGIIGMAILGGGIAVIGGLAIAAFAASKR' A
#
# COMPACT_ATOMS: atom_id res chain seq x y z
N MET A 1 9.70 13.00 -12.83
CA MET A 1 10.16 13.05 -11.41
C MET A 1 9.14 12.38 -10.47
N GLU A 2 7.83 12.45 -10.77
CA GLU A 2 6.79 11.83 -9.93
C GLU A 2 6.75 10.28 -10.00
N ALA A 3 7.03 9.69 -11.17
CA ALA A 3 7.12 8.23 -11.32
C ALA A 3 8.24 7.58 -10.47
N LEU A 4 9.35 8.30 -10.27
CA LEU A 4 10.47 7.82 -9.44
C LEU A 4 10.05 7.74 -7.97
N LYS A 5 9.32 8.75 -7.48
CA LYS A 5 8.79 8.77 -6.10
C LYS A 5 7.80 7.64 -5.86
N LEU A 6 6.91 7.37 -6.83
CA LEU A 6 5.99 6.23 -6.73
C LEU A 6 6.75 4.92 -6.57
N GLN A 7 7.76 4.67 -7.40
CA GLN A 7 8.59 3.47 -7.31
C GLN A 7 9.34 3.35 -5.97
N GLU A 8 9.80 4.46 -5.41
CA GLU A 8 10.44 4.50 -4.08
C GLU A 8 9.46 4.19 -2.96
N TYR A 9 8.23 4.73 -3.02
CA TYR A 9 7.19 4.43 -2.04
C TYR A 9 6.74 2.97 -2.10
N ASP A 10 6.60 2.39 -3.30
CA ASP A 10 6.27 0.97 -3.48
C ASP A 10 7.34 0.07 -2.87
N ARG A 11 8.62 0.40 -3.09
CA ARG A 11 9.75 -0.33 -2.48
C ARG A 11 9.75 -0.19 -0.95
N ALA A 12 9.49 1.01 -0.43
CA ALA A 12 9.43 1.25 1.01
C ALA A 12 8.30 0.45 1.68
N LEU A 13 7.11 0.42 1.07
CA LEU A 13 5.99 -0.41 1.56
C LEU A 13 6.33 -1.89 1.54
N ALA A 14 6.97 -2.39 0.47
CA ALA A 14 7.36 -3.80 0.39
C ALA A 14 8.32 -4.21 1.51
N TYR A 15 9.29 -3.36 1.86
CA TYR A 15 10.20 -3.65 2.97
C TYR A 15 9.50 -3.65 4.34
N VAL A 16 8.60 -2.71 4.57
CA VAL A 16 7.82 -2.65 5.81
C VAL A 16 6.87 -3.85 5.92
N ASP A 17 6.29 -4.31 4.81
CA ASP A 17 5.45 -5.51 4.78
C ASP A 17 6.25 -6.79 5.07
N ILE A 18 7.48 -6.90 4.55
CA ILE A 18 8.38 -8.02 4.91
C ILE A 18 8.69 -7.98 6.41
N LEU A 19 9.03 -6.80 6.97
CA LEU A 19 9.29 -6.65 8.40
C LEU A 19 8.07 -7.06 9.25
N LEU A 20 6.88 -6.58 8.90
CA LEU A 20 5.64 -6.92 9.60
C LEU A 20 5.24 -8.39 9.42
N SER A 21 5.68 -9.06 8.35
CA SER A 21 5.46 -10.50 8.20
C SER A 21 6.25 -11.33 9.22
N ALA A 22 7.42 -10.84 9.64
CA ALA A 22 8.22 -11.45 10.70
C ALA A 22 7.81 -10.96 12.09
N GLU A 23 7.43 -9.69 12.22
CA GLU A 23 7.10 -9.02 13.49
C GLU A 23 5.75 -8.29 13.41
N SER A 24 4.65 -9.06 13.42
CA SER A 24 3.30 -8.56 13.16
C SER A 24 2.80 -7.48 14.12
N ASN A 25 3.34 -7.43 15.36
CA ASN A 25 2.94 -6.47 16.37
C ASN A 25 3.99 -5.37 16.62
N ASN A 26 4.96 -5.22 15.71
CA ASN A 26 5.95 -4.15 15.77
C ASN A 26 5.26 -2.80 15.49
N ARG A 27 5.00 -2.06 16.58
CA ARG A 27 4.35 -0.74 16.53
C ARG A 27 5.09 0.25 15.65
N GLN A 28 6.41 0.27 15.69
CA GLN A 28 7.21 1.21 14.90
C GLN A 28 7.08 0.94 13.40
N ALA A 29 7.05 -0.34 13.00
CA ALA A 29 6.84 -0.73 11.60
C ALA A 29 5.43 -0.38 11.12
N LEU A 30 4.41 -0.56 11.97
CA LEU A 30 3.03 -0.14 11.68
C LEU A 30 2.95 1.39 11.50
N ASP A 31 3.53 2.16 12.41
CA ASP A 31 3.53 3.63 12.34
C ASP A 31 4.27 4.13 11.10
N LEU A 32 5.38 3.48 10.73
CA LEU A 32 6.14 3.80 9.52
C LEU A 32 5.32 3.52 8.25
N LYS A 33 4.59 2.41 8.20
CA LYS A 33 3.68 2.07 7.09
C LYS A 33 2.64 3.16 6.89
N ASP A 34 2.05 3.65 7.98
CA ASP A 34 1.04 4.71 7.93
C ASP A 34 1.64 6.06 7.51
N LEU A 35 2.85 6.38 7.97
CA LEU A 35 3.57 7.58 7.55
C LEU A 35 3.88 7.59 6.04
N ILE A 36 4.32 6.46 5.49
CA ILE A 36 4.59 6.29 4.05
C ILE A 36 3.29 6.54 3.26
N LYS A 37 2.19 5.89 3.64
CA LYS A 37 0.88 6.07 2.99
C LYS A 37 0.38 7.51 3.08
N HIS A 38 0.56 8.15 4.23
CA HIS A 38 0.20 9.55 4.41
C HIS A 38 0.99 10.45 3.46
N ARG A 39 2.28 10.18 3.28
CA ARG A 39 3.12 10.95 2.37
C ARG A 39 2.76 10.72 0.91
N MET A 40 2.47 9.50 0.49
CA MET A 40 1.95 9.20 -0.85
C MET A 40 0.67 9.99 -1.14
N LYS A 41 -0.23 10.11 -0.15
CA LYS A 41 -1.45 10.93 -0.26
C LYS A 41 -1.12 12.40 -0.49
N LYS A 42 -0.21 12.94 0.32
CA LYS A 42 0.20 14.34 0.26
C LYS A 42 0.90 14.67 -1.06
N ASP A 43 1.69 13.75 -1.58
CA ASP A 43 2.45 13.91 -2.82
C ASP A 43 1.56 13.67 -4.07
N GLY A 44 0.25 13.44 -3.91
CA GLY A 44 -0.67 13.22 -5.04
C GLY A 44 -0.48 11.88 -5.76
N ILE A 45 0.32 10.98 -5.19
CA ILE A 45 0.67 9.66 -5.75
C ILE A 45 -0.47 8.65 -5.52
N ILE A 46 -1.50 9.05 -4.78
CA ILE A 46 -2.75 8.29 -4.68
C ILE A 46 -3.58 8.55 -5.93
N GLY A 47 -3.38 7.70 -6.93
CA GLY A 47 -4.36 7.50 -7.99
C GLY A 47 -5.73 7.20 -7.38
N MET A 48 -6.79 7.67 -8.05
CA MET A 48 -8.23 7.67 -7.75
C MET A 48 -8.90 6.42 -7.11
N ALA A 49 -8.19 5.39 -6.64
CA ALA A 49 -8.76 4.14 -6.14
C ALA A 49 -9.07 4.08 -4.63
N ILE A 50 -8.59 5.02 -3.79
CA ILE A 50 -8.63 4.88 -2.32
C ILE A 50 -9.56 5.91 -1.62
N LEU A 51 -10.45 6.58 -2.35
CA LEU A 51 -11.30 7.62 -1.75
C LEU A 51 -12.76 7.23 -1.49
N GLY A 52 -13.14 5.96 -1.70
CA GLY A 52 -14.52 5.49 -1.52
C GLY A 52 -14.65 4.20 -0.72
N GLY A 53 -14.30 4.21 0.58
CA GLY A 53 -14.92 3.34 1.59
C GLY A 53 -14.83 1.80 1.47
N GLY A 54 -14.09 1.22 0.53
CA GLY A 54 -13.98 -0.24 0.37
C GLY A 54 -12.55 -0.67 0.02
N ILE A 55 -11.92 -1.39 0.96
CA ILE A 55 -10.75 -2.28 0.78
C ILE A 55 -9.92 -2.00 -0.48
N ALA A 56 -9.02 -1.01 -0.39
CA ALA A 56 -7.96 -0.85 -1.38
C ALA A 56 -6.83 -1.82 -1.03
N VAL A 57 -6.94 -2.99 -1.64
CA VAL A 57 -5.94 -4.05 -1.74
C VAL A 57 -4.56 -3.46 -2.04
N ILE A 58 -3.64 -3.68 -1.11
CA ILE A 58 -2.21 -3.60 -1.38
C ILE A 58 -1.84 -4.85 -2.20
N GLY A 59 -1.31 -4.65 -3.40
CA GLY A 59 -0.51 -5.63 -4.14
C GLY A 59 -1.13 -7.00 -4.40
N GLY A 60 -1.64 -7.21 -5.63
CA GLY A 60 -1.74 -8.56 -6.22
C GLY A 60 -2.95 -9.42 -5.88
N LEU A 61 -3.66 -9.20 -4.77
CA LEU A 61 -4.79 -10.07 -4.37
C LEU A 61 -6.19 -9.60 -4.83
N ALA A 62 -6.36 -8.33 -5.21
CA ALA A 62 -7.64 -7.80 -5.73
C ALA A 62 -8.05 -8.42 -7.06
N ILE A 63 -7.06 -8.65 -7.94
CA ILE A 63 -7.34 -9.16 -9.29
C ILE A 63 -7.94 -10.55 -9.19
N ALA A 64 -7.47 -11.38 -8.25
CA ALA A 64 -8.03 -12.71 -8.00
C ALA A 64 -9.47 -12.64 -7.46
N ALA A 65 -9.76 -11.74 -6.51
CA ALA A 65 -11.10 -11.60 -5.94
C ALA A 65 -12.13 -11.08 -6.96
N PHE A 66 -11.74 -10.12 -7.82
CA PHE A 66 -12.64 -9.59 -8.86
C PHE A 66 -12.81 -10.56 -10.05
N ALA A 67 -11.77 -11.31 -10.41
CA ALA A 67 -11.84 -12.31 -11.46
C ALA A 67 -12.64 -13.58 -11.04
N ALA A 68 -12.60 -13.96 -9.76
CA ALA A 68 -13.36 -15.09 -9.24
C ALA A 68 -14.86 -14.80 -9.06
N SER A 69 -15.24 -13.53 -8.89
CA SER A 69 -16.64 -13.08 -8.77
C SER A 69 -17.42 -13.06 -10.09
N LYS A 70 -16.76 -13.28 -11.24
CA LYS A 70 -17.39 -13.25 -12.57
C LYS A 70 -17.53 -14.65 -13.20
N ARG A 71 -17.70 -15.68 -12.37
CA ARG A 71 -18.08 -17.03 -12.79
C ARG A 71 -19.51 -17.35 -12.39
#